data_AF-B6SMA7-F1
#
_entry.id   AF-B6SMA7-F1
#
_cell.length_a   1.000
_cell.length_b   1.000
_cell.length_c   1.000
_cell.angle_alpha   90.00
_cell.angle_beta   90.00
_cell.angle_gamma   90.00
#
_symmetry.space_group_name_H-M   'P 1'
#
loop_
_entity.id
_entity.type
_entity.pdbx_description
1 polymer ?
#
loop_
_entity_poly.entity_id
_entity_poly.type
_entity_poly.pdbx_seq_one_letter_code
_entity_poly.pdbx_strand_id
1 'polypeptide(L)'
;MNASWLQRLVTSTLRGYPNNAHLKELEKAPENLYLFKADEPDHDTLTAAVEGCEGIFHLATPAVPEDKIVDPEEDLMADVMNKNDRLVRHRRP
;
A
#
# COMPACT_ATOMS: atom_id res chain seq x y z
N MET A 1 26.09 14.45 9.65
CA MET A 1 24.91 14.63 8.77
C MET A 1 23.69 14.33 9.60
N ASN A 2 22.95 15.39 9.89
CA ASN A 2 22.05 15.51 11.02
C ASN A 2 20.70 14.92 10.57
N ALA A 3 20.14 14.01 11.34
CA ALA A 3 18.91 13.30 11.00
C ALA A 3 17.72 14.27 10.89
N SER A 4 17.53 14.83 9.71
CA SER A 4 16.33 15.50 9.24
C SER A 4 15.89 14.73 8.00
N TRP A 5 15.35 13.54 8.22
CA TRP A 5 14.57 12.85 7.21
C TRP A 5 13.12 12.92 7.70
N LEU A 6 12.50 14.08 7.46
CA LEU A 6 11.07 14.27 7.67
C LEU A 6 10.34 13.43 6.62
N GLN A 7 10.08 12.16 6.94
CA GLN A 7 9.12 11.37 6.20
C GLN A 7 7.72 11.87 6.57
N ARG A 8 7.15 12.73 5.72
CA ARG A 8 5.71 12.98 5.72
C ARG A 8 5.02 11.68 5.29
N LEU A 9 4.48 10.97 6.28
CA LEU A 9 3.64 9.80 6.04
C LEU A 9 2.26 10.30 5.58
N VAL A 10 1.99 10.28 4.27
CA VAL A 10 0.64 10.43 3.73
C VAL A 10 -0.03 9.07 3.83
N THR A 11 -0.88 8.88 4.84
CA THR A 11 -1.73 7.68 4.95
C THR A 11 -2.95 7.87 4.06
N SER A 12 -2.88 7.42 2.81
CA SER A 12 -4.07 7.36 1.96
C SER A 12 -4.99 6.24 2.46
N THR A 13 -6.25 6.61 2.73
CA THR A 13 -7.37 5.75 3.12
C THR A 13 -7.23 4.90 4.40
N LEU A 14 -7.67 5.48 5.52
CA LEU A 14 -8.27 4.72 6.62
C LEU A 14 -9.63 5.31 6.95
N ARG A 15 -10.65 4.44 6.96
CA ARG A 15 -12.01 4.76 7.42
C ARG A 15 -11.92 5.32 8.84
N GLY A 16 -12.12 6.63 8.98
CA GLY A 16 -12.43 7.28 10.24
C GLY A 16 -11.23 7.50 11.18
N TYR A 17 -11.33 8.60 11.91
CA TYR A 17 -10.33 9.16 12.79
C TYR A 17 -9.85 8.35 14.02
N PRO A 18 -10.45 7.23 14.49
CA PRO A 18 -9.90 6.54 15.67
C PRO A 18 -8.70 5.63 15.36
N ASN A 19 -8.60 5.07 14.15
CA ASN A 19 -7.55 4.06 13.86
C ASN A 19 -6.13 4.64 13.82
N ASN A 20 -5.99 5.96 13.65
CA ASN A 20 -4.69 6.62 13.48
C ASN A 20 -4.15 7.24 14.78
N ALA A 21 -4.85 7.05 15.92
CA ALA A 21 -4.45 7.66 17.19
C ALA A 21 -3.01 7.26 17.59
N HIS A 22 -2.65 6.00 17.39
CA HIS A 22 -1.33 5.45 17.68
C HIS A 22 -0.18 6.16 16.93
N LEU A 23 -0.44 6.75 15.76
CA LEU A 23 0.60 7.50 15.02
C LEU A 23 1.03 8.77 15.77
N LYS A 24 0.12 9.39 16.54
CA LYS A 24 0.42 10.57 17.34
C LYS A 24 1.24 10.25 18.59
N GLU A 25 1.33 8.98 18.97
CA GLU A 25 2.10 8.51 20.12
C GLU A 25 3.57 8.23 19.76
N LEU A 26 3.95 8.29 18.48
CA LEU A 26 5.32 8.13 18.02
C LEU A 26 6.23 9.25 18.55
N GLU A 27 7.49 8.92 18.81
CA GLU A 27 8.49 9.91 19.23
C GLU A 27 8.60 11.03 18.18
N LYS A 28 8.54 12.29 18.63
CA LYS A 28 8.59 13.50 17.78
C LYS A 28 7.42 13.65 16.80
N ALA A 29 6.33 12.88 16.94
CA ALA A 29 5.13 13.06 16.11
C ALA A 29 4.58 14.50 16.12
N PRO A 30 4.51 15.24 17.25
CA PRO A 30 3.98 16.60 17.24
C PRO A 30 4.74 17.57 16.32
N GLU A 31 6.03 17.32 16.08
CA GLU A 31 6.92 18.17 15.29
C GLU A 31 6.99 17.71 13.82
N ASN A 32 6.92 16.39 13.61
CA ASN A 32 7.30 15.76 12.35
C ASN A 32 6.12 15.07 11.62
N LEU A 33 5.02 14.76 12.31
CA LEU A 33 3.88 14.06 11.74
C LEU A 33 2.74 15.03 11.42
N TYR A 34 2.40 15.10 10.14
CA TYR A 34 1.25 15.82 9.64
C TYR A 34 0.29 14.82 9.01
N LEU A 35 -0.90 14.72 9.58
CA LEU A 35 -1.95 13.84 9.06
C LEU A 35 -2.85 14.63 8.12
N PHE A 36 -2.94 14.17 6.88
CA PHE A 36 -3.86 14.69 5.88
C PHE A 36 -4.95 13.65 5.63
N LYS A 37 -6.19 14.12 5.43
CA LYS A 37 -7.24 13.26 4.89
C LYS A 37 -7.08 13.24 3.38
N ALA A 38 -6.77 12.08 2.81
CA ALA A 38 -6.78 11.86 1.38
C ALA A 38 -7.62 10.63 1.06
N ASP A 39 -8.62 10.81 0.22
CA ASP A 39 -9.49 9.73 -0.25
C ASP A 39 -8.91 9.25 -1.60
N GLU A 40 -8.61 7.95 -1.74
CA GLU A 40 -7.81 7.41 -2.85
C GLU A 40 -8.37 7.63 -4.28
N PRO A 41 -9.69 7.78 -4.53
CA PRO A 41 -10.11 8.21 -5.86
C PRO A 41 -10.02 9.73 -6.09
N ASP A 42 -9.79 10.53 -5.05
CA ASP A 42 -9.75 11.98 -5.11
C ASP A 42 -8.30 12.50 -5.25
N HIS A 43 -7.91 12.70 -6.51
CA HIS A 43 -6.61 13.20 -6.91
C HIS A 43 -6.27 14.58 -6.28
N ASP A 44 -7.26 15.44 -6.06
CA ASP A 44 -7.01 16.78 -5.51
C ASP A 44 -6.59 16.69 -4.05
N THR A 45 -7.20 15.78 -3.28
CA THR A 45 -6.80 15.54 -1.88
C THR A 45 -5.40 14.93 -1.78
N LEU A 46 -5.03 14.03 -2.71
CA LEU A 46 -3.69 13.46 -2.78
C LEU A 46 -2.66 14.53 -3.14
N THR A 47 -2.96 15.36 -4.14
CA THR A 47 -2.07 16.44 -4.59
C THR A 47 -1.74 17.38 -3.45
N ALA A 48 -2.75 17.83 -2.70
CA ALA A 48 -2.56 18.71 -1.55
C ALA A 48 -1.72 18.06 -0.43
N ALA A 49 -1.85 16.74 -0.23
CA ALA A 49 -1.09 16.02 0.80
C ALA A 49 0.39 15.85 0.45
N VAL A 50 0.73 15.76 -0.83
CA VAL A 50 2.10 15.55 -1.32
C VAL A 50 2.81 16.84 -1.76
N GLU A 51 2.09 17.96 -1.87
CA GLU A 51 2.66 19.24 -2.25
C GLU A 51 3.78 19.65 -1.27
N GLY A 52 4.94 20.02 -1.82
CA GLY A 52 6.13 20.41 -1.07
C GLY A 52 6.94 19.23 -0.50
N CYS A 53 6.56 17.98 -0.72
CA CYS A 53 7.36 16.82 -0.33
C CYS A 53 8.53 16.61 -1.31
N GLU A 54 9.73 16.38 -0.78
CA GLU A 54 10.93 16.03 -1.58
C GLU A 54 10.91 14.55 -2.02
N GLY A 55 10.26 13.68 -1.23
CA GLY A 55 10.07 12.27 -1.53
C GLY A 55 8.73 11.79 -1.00
N ILE A 56 8.15 10.79 -1.68
CA ILE A 56 6.82 10.24 -1.37
C ILE A 56 6.96 8.72 -1.26
N PHE A 57 6.38 8.15 -0.20
CA PHE A 57 6.22 6.70 -0.04
C PHE A 57 4.73 6.38 -0.18
N HIS A 58 4.36 5.65 -1.23
CA HIS A 58 3.01 5.11 -1.36
C HIS A 58 2.97 3.73 -0.70
N LEU A 59 2.42 3.66 0.52
CA LEU A 59 2.32 2.43 1.32
C LEU A 59 0.89 1.88 1.40
N ALA A 60 -0.11 2.69 1.03
CA ALA A 60 -1.49 2.25 1.07
C ALA A 60 -1.74 1.30 -0.10
N THR A 61 -1.89 0.02 0.21
CA THR A 61 -2.50 -0.95 -0.68
C THR A 61 -3.87 -1.27 -0.12
N PRO A 62 -4.94 -1.27 -0.94
CA PRO A 62 -6.24 -1.74 -0.51
C PRO A 62 -6.11 -3.11 0.14
N ALA A 63 -6.63 -3.27 1.35
CA ALA A 63 -6.64 -4.57 2.00
C ALA A 63 -7.41 -5.56 1.12
N VAL A 64 -6.78 -6.70 0.84
CA VAL A 64 -7.44 -7.79 0.13
C VAL A 64 -8.52 -8.34 1.06
N PRO A 65 -9.79 -8.41 0.63
CA PRO A 65 -10.84 -9.07 1.41
C PRO A 65 -10.42 -10.49 1.79
N GLU A 66 -10.71 -10.93 3.02
CA GLU A 66 -10.28 -12.26 3.52
C GLU A 66 -10.68 -13.40 2.59
N ASP A 67 -11.85 -13.31 1.96
CA ASP A 67 -12.37 -14.28 0.99
C ASP A 67 -11.60 -14.32 -0.34
N LYS A 68 -10.70 -13.35 -0.57
CA LYS A 68 -9.86 -13.23 -1.76
C LYS A 68 -8.38 -13.40 -1.47
N ILE A 69 -8.00 -13.72 -0.22
CA ILE A 69 -6.63 -14.07 0.11
C ILE A 69 -6.38 -15.47 -0.45
N VAL A 70 -5.63 -15.54 -1.55
CA VAL A 70 -5.17 -16.79 -2.16
C VAL A 70 -3.77 -17.07 -1.63
N ASP A 71 -3.48 -18.34 -1.30
CA ASP A 71 -2.11 -18.75 -1.00
C ASP A 71 -1.26 -18.51 -2.27
N PRO A 72 -0.23 -17.64 -2.21
CA PRO A 72 0.59 -17.33 -3.37
C PRO A 72 1.29 -18.57 -3.90
N GLU A 73 1.68 -19.51 -3.05
CA GLU A 73 2.35 -20.73 -3.47
C GLU A 73 1.39 -21.65 -4.22
N GLU A 74 0.15 -21.82 -3.73
CA GLU A 74 -0.86 -22.62 -4.43
C GLU A 74 -1.23 -22.02 -5.79
N ASP A 75 -1.42 -20.70 -5.87
CA ASP A 75 -1.77 -20.02 -7.13
C ASP A 75 -0.64 -20.18 -8.15
N LEU A 76 0.62 -19.97 -7.73
CA LEU A 76 1.78 -20.18 -8.59
C LEU A 76 1.91 -21.63 -9.06
N MET A 77 1.66 -22.62 -8.17
CA MET A 77 1.71 -24.03 -8.55
C MET A 77 0.60 -24.41 -9.53
N ALA A 78 -0.64 -23.96 -9.29
CA ALA A 78 -1.76 -24.18 -10.20
C ALA A 78 -1.47 -23.61 -11.60
N ASP A 79 -0.86 -22.43 -11.64
CA ASP A 79 -0.53 -21.73 -12.86
C ASP A 79 0.60 -22.43 -13.64
N VAL A 80 1.63 -22.93 -12.93
CA VAL A 80 2.69 -23.77 -13.51
C VAL A 80 2.13 -25.08 -14.06
N MET A 81 1.25 -25.75 -13.32
CA MET A 81 0.64 -27.00 -13.76
C MET A 81 -0.26 -26.79 -14.98
N ASN A 82 -1.04 -25.71 -15.05
CA ASN A 82 -1.86 -25.36 -16.21
C ASN A 82 -0.99 -25.03 -17.44
N LYS A 83 0.10 -24.28 -17.27
CA LYS A 83 1.08 -24.02 -18.33
C LYS A 83 1.73 -25.32 -18.84
N ASN A 84 2.11 -26.21 -17.93
CA ASN A 84 2.69 -27.51 -18.29
C ASN A 84 1.68 -28.38 -19.06
N ASP A 85 0.43 -28.47 -18.59
CA ASP A 85 -0.59 -29.24 -19.29
C ASP A 85 -0.86 -28.65 -20.70
N ARG A 86 -0.89 -27.32 -20.85
CA ARG A 86 -0.96 -26.67 -22.17
C ARG A 86 0.22 -27.04 -23.08
N LEU A 87 1.44 -27.06 -22.56
CA LEU A 87 2.62 -27.48 -23.32
C LEU A 87 2.54 -28.95 -23.74
N VAL A 88 2.08 -29.83 -22.85
CA VAL A 88 1.89 -31.26 -23.15
C VAL A 88 0.83 -31.45 -24.23
N ARG A 89 -0.29 -30.71 -24.17
CA ARG A 89 -1.34 -30.77 -25.19
C ARG A 89 -0.86 -30.32 -26.58
N HIS A 90 -0.02 -29.29 -26.66
CA HIS A 90 0.55 -28.80 -27.94
C HIS A 90 1.69 -29.68 -28.48
N ARG A 91 2.21 -30.63 -27.70
CA ARG A 91 3.20 -31.63 -28.14
C ARG A 91 2.61 -32.97 -28.56
N ARG A 92 1.29 -33.15 -28.50
CA ARG A 92 0.67 -34.36 -29.06
C ARG A 92 0.65 -34.24 -30.60
N PRO A 93 1.15 -35.25 -31.34
CA PRO A 93 1.18 -35.25 -32.80
C PRO A 93 -0.23 -35.27 -33.41
#